data_AF-A0A6G3ZHX9-F1
#
_entry.id   AF-A0A6G3ZHX9-F1
#
_cell.length_a   1.000
_cell.length_b   1.000
_cell.length_c   1.000
_cell.angle_alpha   90.00
_cell.angle_beta   90.00
_cell.angle_gamma   90.00
#
_symmetry.space_group_name_H-M   'P 1'
#
loop_
_entity.id
_entity.type
_entity.pdbx_description
1 polymer ?
#
loop_
_entity_poly.entity_id
_entity_poly.type
_entity_poly.pdbx_seq_one_letter_code
_entity_poly.pdbx_strand_id
1 'polypeptide(L)'
;MDTDTHTSRRREKGALIVGFVSLAAAVLLAHGSPPETYELSIYAGTPVAFWVGTSIALLVGVFVGLRADGVRGRLALVLAGVAMFAVASLPVVRSYYFFGAGDSLTHLGWAKDIAAGKLSVLNFLYPGTHTVAVILSDVTGMGLPRAMLVMVSAFTAVFLLFVPLTTWTITRDRRATTLAALAALLFLPLNNVSVFDMPHPTTQAIMFLPLILYLAARYLVRADREGLFVGTPTGALMAITSMAVVLVHPQQAANVLVVFGSILGLQLLARLVGSRETDHRTLALQTVFLAGVFAVWAPRHERATGATSALLGMLSSGFRFGQETTQAAGSVSAVGGSLQMLFAKLFLVSVVFCALAGVSVLGGLLGRFEDAPDVRSFSRYLGLALVPLFGLFTAYFIVSYEKLHFRQLGFIMVLVTILGAVALARGMDALSTRFSPGTRGGWWASRSWSCSRCRSRRSTSRRTCTRAPATSPRPR
;
A
#
# COMPACT_ATOMS: atom_id res chain seq x y z
N MET A 1 -11.42 25.32 -30.50
CA MET A 1 -10.55 24.77 -29.44
C MET A 1 -11.08 25.07 -28.03
N ASP A 2 -11.48 26.30 -27.70
CA ASP A 2 -12.02 26.61 -26.35
C ASP A 2 -13.40 25.96 -26.06
N THR A 3 -14.30 25.91 -27.03
CA THR A 3 -15.64 25.29 -26.91
C THR A 3 -15.60 23.79 -26.57
N ASP A 4 -14.64 23.04 -27.14
CA ASP A 4 -14.49 21.61 -26.89
C ASP A 4 -14.02 21.31 -25.47
N THR A 5 -13.10 22.13 -24.95
CA THR A 5 -12.61 21.98 -23.58
C THR A 5 -13.72 22.24 -22.57
N HIS A 6 -14.52 23.30 -22.75
CA HIS A 6 -15.66 23.61 -21.89
C HIS A 6 -16.71 22.52 -21.88
N THR A 7 -17.00 21.93 -23.05
CA THR A 7 -17.99 20.84 -23.20
C THR A 7 -17.51 19.57 -22.50
N SER A 8 -16.23 19.19 -22.65
CA SER A 8 -15.63 18.08 -21.90
C SER A 8 -15.74 18.29 -20.39
N ARG A 9 -15.43 19.51 -19.90
CA ARG A 9 -15.53 19.81 -18.46
C ARG A 9 -16.94 19.66 -17.93
N ARG A 10 -17.95 20.08 -18.70
CA ARG A 10 -19.36 19.94 -18.32
C ARG A 10 -19.78 18.48 -18.26
N ARG A 11 -19.38 17.67 -19.26
CA ARG A 11 -19.65 16.22 -19.29
C ARG A 11 -19.01 15.49 -18.12
N GLU A 12 -17.75 15.77 -17.81
CA GLU A 12 -17.05 15.18 -16.66
C GLU A 12 -17.72 15.54 -15.33
N LYS A 13 -18.13 16.80 -15.16
CA LYS A 13 -18.88 17.23 -13.96
C LYS A 13 -20.22 16.51 -13.83
N GLY A 14 -20.98 16.43 -14.94
CA GLY A 14 -22.24 15.69 -14.97
C GLY A 14 -22.05 14.22 -14.63
N ALA A 15 -21.04 13.57 -15.21
CA ALA A 15 -20.69 12.18 -14.92
C ALA A 15 -20.35 11.98 -13.44
N LEU A 16 -19.53 12.88 -12.85
CA LEU A 16 -19.21 12.82 -11.42
C LEU A 16 -20.44 12.95 -10.53
N ILE A 17 -21.36 13.88 -10.83
CA ILE A 17 -22.62 14.03 -10.09
C ILE A 17 -23.42 12.73 -10.14
N VAL A 18 -23.60 12.16 -11.33
CA VAL A 18 -24.29 10.87 -11.52
C VAL A 18 -23.61 9.78 -10.71
N GLY A 19 -22.28 9.70 -10.75
CA GLY A 19 -21.50 8.72 -9.99
C GLY A 19 -21.69 8.84 -8.48
N PHE A 20 -21.56 10.04 -7.92
CA PHE A 20 -21.75 10.26 -6.47
C PHE A 20 -23.18 10.00 -6.02
N VAL A 21 -24.18 10.44 -6.79
CA VAL A 21 -25.60 10.16 -6.48
C VAL A 21 -25.89 8.66 -6.55
N SER A 22 -25.37 7.97 -7.56
CA SER A 22 -25.53 6.52 -7.71
C SER A 22 -24.90 5.76 -6.54
N LEU A 23 -23.71 6.18 -6.10
CA LEU A 23 -23.03 5.59 -4.95
C LEU A 23 -23.79 5.85 -3.64
N ALA A 24 -24.26 7.08 -3.43
CA ALA A 24 -25.03 7.43 -2.25
C ALA A 24 -26.33 6.60 -2.18
N ALA A 25 -27.07 6.50 -3.29
CA ALA A 25 -28.26 5.68 -3.38
C ALA A 25 -27.95 4.19 -3.12
N ALA A 26 -26.88 3.65 -3.72
CA ALA A 26 -26.45 2.28 -3.48
C ALA A 26 -26.20 2.00 -2.00
N VAL A 27 -25.41 2.84 -1.33
CA VAL A 27 -25.08 2.68 0.10
C VAL A 27 -26.32 2.79 0.98
N LEU A 28 -27.20 3.75 0.73
CA LEU A 28 -28.46 3.92 1.48
C LEU A 28 -29.38 2.71 1.32
N LEU A 29 -29.52 2.18 0.11
CA LEU A 29 -30.35 1.01 -0.17
C LEU A 29 -29.78 -0.27 0.46
N ALA A 30 -28.46 -0.46 0.43
CA ALA A 30 -27.84 -1.58 1.14
C ALA A 30 -27.99 -1.45 2.66
N HIS A 31 -27.83 -0.24 3.21
CA HIS A 31 -28.01 0.01 4.63
C HIS A 31 -29.46 -0.23 5.09
N GLY A 32 -30.44 0.13 4.27
CA GLY A 32 -31.86 -0.14 4.50
C GLY A 32 -32.28 -1.60 4.29
N SER A 33 -31.34 -2.51 3.97
CA SER A 33 -31.57 -3.94 3.76
C SER A 33 -30.65 -4.80 4.63
N PRO A 34 -30.72 -4.68 5.98
CA PRO A 34 -29.93 -5.49 6.89
C PRO A 34 -30.31 -6.98 6.79
N PRO A 35 -29.40 -7.91 7.12
CA PRO A 35 -29.73 -9.33 7.16
C PRO A 35 -30.67 -9.65 8.33
N GLU A 36 -31.78 -10.32 8.05
CA GLU A 36 -32.73 -10.77 9.09
C GLU A 36 -32.32 -12.12 9.72
N THR A 37 -31.63 -12.94 8.94
CA THR A 37 -31.15 -14.28 9.35
C THR A 37 -29.72 -14.48 8.88
N TYR A 38 -29.16 -15.67 9.15
CA TYR A 38 -27.90 -16.08 8.55
C TYR A 38 -28.00 -16.08 7.02
N GLU A 39 -27.07 -15.41 6.35
CA GLU A 39 -26.95 -15.40 4.89
C GLU A 39 -25.73 -16.23 4.46
N LEU A 40 -25.93 -17.18 3.55
CA LEU A 40 -24.84 -17.98 2.97
C LEU A 40 -23.86 -17.14 2.15
N SER A 41 -24.34 -16.06 1.53
CA SER A 41 -23.53 -15.18 0.72
C SER A 41 -23.98 -13.74 0.92
N ILE A 42 -23.10 -12.93 1.50
CA ILE A 42 -23.28 -11.49 1.60
C ILE A 42 -23.52 -10.85 0.24
N TYR A 43 -22.92 -11.41 -0.82
CA TYR A 43 -23.05 -10.87 -2.16
C TYR A 43 -24.44 -11.15 -2.75
N ALA A 44 -24.98 -12.35 -2.53
CA ALA A 44 -26.31 -12.72 -3.00
C ALA A 44 -27.44 -12.04 -2.20
N GLY A 45 -27.23 -11.84 -0.90
CA GLY A 45 -28.18 -11.10 -0.04
C GLY A 45 -28.16 -9.59 -0.25
N THR A 46 -27.13 -9.04 -0.91
CA THR A 46 -27.02 -7.60 -1.14
C THR A 46 -27.94 -7.16 -2.29
N PRO A 47 -28.79 -6.12 -2.11
CA PRO A 47 -29.72 -5.68 -3.16
C PRO A 47 -29.04 -5.37 -4.49
N VAL A 48 -29.65 -5.77 -5.61
CA VAL A 48 -29.14 -5.52 -6.97
C VAL A 48 -28.84 -4.03 -7.21
N ALA A 49 -29.65 -3.14 -6.65
CA ALA A 49 -29.46 -1.69 -6.76
C ALA A 49 -28.11 -1.22 -6.21
N PHE A 50 -27.57 -1.88 -5.16
CA PHE A 50 -26.23 -1.57 -4.66
C PHE A 50 -25.15 -1.86 -5.70
N TRP A 51 -25.23 -3.03 -6.36
CA TRP A 51 -24.30 -3.44 -7.40
C TRP A 51 -24.36 -2.52 -8.63
N VAL A 52 -25.57 -2.12 -9.04
CA VAL A 52 -25.75 -1.17 -10.15
C VAL A 52 -25.14 0.19 -9.80
N GLY A 53 -25.48 0.77 -8.65
CA GLY A 53 -25.01 2.11 -8.29
C GLY A 53 -23.50 2.19 -8.03
N THR A 54 -22.92 1.18 -7.38
CA THR A 54 -21.47 1.07 -7.20
C THR A 54 -20.74 0.84 -8.54
N SER A 55 -21.30 0.03 -9.44
CA SER A 55 -20.73 -0.16 -10.78
C SER A 55 -20.72 1.14 -11.61
N ILE A 56 -21.81 1.91 -11.58
CA ILE A 56 -21.85 3.24 -12.23
C ILE A 56 -20.77 4.15 -11.65
N ALA A 57 -20.67 4.22 -10.32
CA ALA A 57 -19.66 5.04 -9.64
C ALA A 57 -18.23 4.63 -10.01
N LEU A 58 -17.92 3.33 -10.06
CA LEU A 58 -16.62 2.81 -10.47
C LEU A 58 -16.30 3.14 -11.93
N LEU A 59 -17.24 2.93 -12.84
CA LEU A 59 -17.06 3.25 -14.26
C LEU A 59 -16.78 4.74 -14.45
N VAL A 60 -17.58 5.61 -13.83
CA VAL A 60 -17.35 7.06 -13.85
C VAL A 60 -15.97 7.40 -13.27
N GLY A 61 -15.64 6.83 -12.11
CA GLY A 61 -14.37 7.07 -11.43
C GLY A 61 -13.15 6.68 -12.26
N VAL A 62 -13.19 5.52 -12.93
CA VAL A 62 -12.16 5.05 -13.86
C VAL A 62 -12.06 5.96 -15.07
N PHE A 63 -13.16 6.19 -15.78
CA PHE A 63 -13.13 6.94 -17.05
C PHE A 63 -12.77 8.41 -16.87
N VAL A 64 -13.32 9.07 -15.84
CA VAL A 64 -12.99 10.45 -15.53
C VAL A 64 -11.60 10.53 -14.90
N GLY A 65 -11.21 9.59 -14.05
CA GLY A 65 -9.89 9.54 -13.40
C GLY A 65 -8.74 9.44 -14.40
N LEU A 66 -8.90 8.65 -15.47
CA LEU A 66 -7.88 8.49 -16.52
C LEU A 66 -7.80 9.67 -17.50
N ARG A 67 -8.85 10.50 -17.61
CA ARG A 67 -8.92 11.58 -18.61
C ARG A 67 -8.79 12.98 -18.03
N ALA A 68 -9.34 13.20 -16.84
CA ALA A 68 -9.53 14.53 -16.29
C ALA A 68 -8.37 14.93 -15.38
N ASP A 69 -7.90 16.16 -15.55
CA ASP A 69 -6.88 16.75 -14.67
C ASP A 69 -7.45 17.52 -13.47
N GLY A 70 -6.58 17.69 -12.47
CA GLY A 70 -6.81 18.61 -11.36
C GLY A 70 -7.84 18.11 -10.35
N VAL A 71 -8.84 18.93 -10.03
CA VAL A 71 -9.88 18.59 -9.03
C VAL A 71 -10.77 17.45 -9.51
N ARG A 72 -11.13 17.42 -10.80
CA ARG A 72 -12.05 16.42 -11.37
C ARG A 72 -11.47 15.02 -11.33
N GLY A 73 -10.22 14.85 -11.76
CA GLY A 73 -9.51 13.57 -11.65
C GLY A 73 -9.41 13.10 -10.20
N ARG A 74 -9.08 14.01 -9.26
CA ARG A 74 -9.07 13.68 -7.82
C ARG A 74 -10.44 13.24 -7.30
N LEU A 75 -11.51 13.94 -7.65
CA LEU A 75 -12.87 13.55 -7.28
C LEU A 75 -13.27 12.20 -7.89
N ALA A 76 -12.84 11.91 -9.11
CA ALA A 76 -13.08 10.62 -9.76
C ALA A 76 -12.37 9.47 -9.03
N LEU A 77 -11.12 9.68 -8.58
CA LEU A 77 -10.39 8.71 -7.77
C LEU A 77 -11.02 8.53 -6.38
N VAL A 78 -11.47 9.61 -5.74
CA VAL A 78 -12.24 9.53 -4.50
C VAL A 78 -13.53 8.74 -4.72
N LEU A 79 -14.28 9.02 -5.78
CA LEU A 79 -15.49 8.30 -6.12
C LEU A 79 -15.23 6.79 -6.29
N ALA A 80 -14.22 6.42 -7.08
CA ALA A 80 -13.86 5.02 -7.31
C ALA A 80 -13.39 4.33 -6.02
N GLY A 81 -12.56 5.02 -5.23
CA GLY A 81 -12.07 4.53 -3.95
C GLY A 81 -13.18 4.31 -2.93
N VAL A 82 -14.10 5.27 -2.77
CA VAL A 82 -15.24 5.14 -1.85
C VAL A 82 -16.23 4.08 -2.35
N ALA A 83 -16.42 3.92 -3.66
CA ALA A 83 -17.23 2.85 -4.22
C ALA A 83 -16.67 1.46 -3.88
N MET A 84 -15.37 1.22 -4.10
CA MET A 84 -14.76 -0.06 -3.69
C MET A 84 -14.71 -0.22 -2.19
N PHE A 85 -14.50 0.86 -1.43
CA PHE A 85 -14.54 0.82 0.01
C PHE A 85 -15.92 0.38 0.51
N ALA A 86 -17.01 0.88 -0.09
CA ALA A 86 -18.37 0.45 0.24
C ALA A 86 -18.60 -1.05 -0.04
N VAL A 87 -18.01 -1.58 -1.13
CA VAL A 87 -18.07 -3.02 -1.45
C VAL A 87 -17.31 -3.85 -0.40
N ALA A 88 -16.09 -3.47 -0.06
CA ALA A 88 -15.29 -4.16 0.96
C ALA A 88 -15.92 -4.06 2.37
N SER A 89 -16.53 -2.92 2.67
CA SER A 89 -17.22 -2.65 3.94
C SER A 89 -18.69 -3.08 3.96
N LEU A 90 -19.14 -3.93 3.03
CA LEU A 90 -20.52 -4.45 3.03
C LEU A 90 -20.98 -4.99 4.40
N PRO A 91 -20.15 -5.75 5.17
CA PRO A 91 -20.54 -6.17 6.51
C PRO A 91 -20.93 -5.02 7.44
N VAL A 92 -20.26 -3.87 7.34
CA VAL A 92 -20.58 -2.66 8.11
C VAL A 92 -21.78 -1.94 7.52
N VAL A 93 -21.81 -1.75 6.20
CA VAL A 93 -22.88 -1.01 5.48
C VAL A 93 -24.23 -1.66 5.73
N ARG A 94 -24.33 -2.98 5.58
CA ARG A 94 -25.55 -3.76 5.81
C ARG A 94 -25.79 -4.11 7.29
N SER A 95 -24.99 -3.58 8.22
CA SER A 95 -25.13 -3.83 9.67
C SER A 95 -25.14 -5.32 10.06
N TYR A 96 -24.24 -6.13 9.50
CA TYR A 96 -24.08 -7.51 9.94
C TYR A 96 -23.70 -7.56 11.43
N TYR A 97 -24.23 -8.56 12.13
CA TYR A 97 -23.79 -8.85 13.49
C TYR A 97 -22.29 -9.21 13.52
N PHE A 98 -21.87 -10.12 12.63
CA PHE A 98 -20.47 -10.48 12.44
C PHE A 98 -20.27 -11.04 11.03
N PHE A 99 -19.03 -11.02 10.53
CA PHE A 99 -18.66 -11.57 9.23
C PHE A 99 -17.29 -12.24 9.32
N GLY A 100 -17.22 -13.48 8.85
CA GLY A 100 -16.02 -14.33 8.90
C GLY A 100 -16.28 -15.65 9.62
N ALA A 101 -15.59 -16.70 9.18
CA ALA A 101 -15.68 -18.05 9.73
C ALA A 101 -14.29 -18.52 10.19
N GLY A 102 -14.25 -19.64 10.93
CA GLY A 102 -12.98 -20.22 11.41
C GLY A 102 -12.22 -19.25 12.31
N ASP A 103 -11.01 -18.87 11.87
CA ASP A 103 -10.07 -18.01 12.61
C ASP A 103 -10.71 -16.68 13.08
N SER A 104 -11.58 -16.08 12.27
CA SER A 104 -12.28 -14.85 12.67
C SER A 104 -13.16 -15.02 13.92
N LEU A 105 -13.78 -16.19 14.12
CA LEU A 105 -14.56 -16.47 15.33
C LEU A 105 -13.64 -16.68 16.55
N THR A 106 -12.47 -17.27 16.33
CA THR A 106 -11.42 -17.36 17.38
C THR A 106 -10.96 -15.97 17.80
N HIS A 107 -10.70 -15.06 16.85
CA HIS A 107 -10.37 -13.68 17.14
C HIS A 107 -11.49 -12.93 17.88
N LEU A 108 -12.76 -13.19 17.54
CA LEU A 108 -13.89 -12.64 18.28
C LEU A 108 -13.91 -13.15 19.73
N GLY A 109 -13.62 -14.45 19.95
CA GLY A 109 -13.46 -15.02 21.28
C GLY A 109 -12.36 -14.31 22.09
N TRP A 110 -11.17 -14.16 21.51
CA TRP A 110 -10.06 -13.46 22.16
C TRP A 110 -10.34 -11.98 22.43
N ALA A 111 -11.02 -11.29 21.52
CA ALA A 111 -11.44 -9.91 21.75
C ALA A 111 -12.40 -9.81 22.95
N LYS A 112 -13.35 -10.75 23.08
CA LYS A 112 -14.26 -10.84 24.23
C LYS A 112 -13.51 -11.12 25.52
N ASP A 113 -12.54 -12.03 25.49
CA ASP A 113 -11.73 -12.35 26.67
C ASP A 113 -10.84 -11.19 27.10
N ILE A 114 -10.28 -10.43 26.15
CA ILE A 114 -9.55 -9.19 26.43
C ILE A 114 -10.47 -8.16 27.07
N ALA A 115 -11.66 -7.92 26.49
CA ALA A 115 -12.63 -6.98 27.03
C ALA A 115 -13.11 -7.38 28.44
N ALA A 116 -13.22 -8.67 28.72
CA ALA A 116 -13.60 -9.21 30.02
C ALA A 116 -12.42 -9.30 31.02
N GLY A 117 -11.20 -8.89 30.64
CA GLY A 117 -10.00 -9.00 31.48
C GLY A 117 -9.51 -10.44 31.72
N LYS A 118 -10.01 -11.42 30.95
CA LYS A 118 -9.65 -12.84 31.03
C LYS A 118 -8.38 -13.19 30.24
N LEU A 119 -8.05 -12.39 29.23
CA LEU A 119 -6.85 -12.56 28.41
C LEU A 119 -5.96 -11.33 28.52
N SER A 120 -4.72 -11.53 28.97
CA SER A 120 -3.72 -10.46 29.08
C SER A 120 -3.28 -9.97 27.71
N VAL A 121 -3.44 -8.67 27.47
CA VAL A 121 -2.98 -7.98 26.24
C VAL A 121 -1.46 -8.11 26.07
N LEU A 122 -0.70 -8.05 27.17
CA LEU A 122 0.77 -8.04 27.12
C LEU A 122 1.39 -9.42 26.83
N ASN A 123 0.68 -10.50 27.18
CA ASN A 123 1.13 -11.88 26.97
C ASN A 123 0.51 -12.51 25.72
N PHE A 124 -0.27 -11.75 24.96
CA PHE A 124 -0.94 -12.22 23.76
C PHE A 124 -0.11 -11.89 22.53
N LEU A 125 0.01 -12.84 21.60
CA LEU A 125 0.97 -12.81 20.50
C LEU A 125 0.81 -11.59 19.56
N TYR A 126 -0.42 -11.16 19.30
CA TYR A 126 -0.74 -10.05 18.39
C TYR A 126 -1.99 -9.26 18.87
N PRO A 127 -1.89 -8.48 19.94
CA PRO A 127 -3.05 -7.84 20.55
C PRO A 127 -3.63 -6.71 19.69
N GLY A 128 -2.87 -6.17 18.73
CA GLY A 128 -3.16 -4.89 18.08
C GLY A 128 -4.59 -4.76 17.54
N THR A 129 -5.04 -5.71 16.72
CA THR A 129 -6.39 -5.65 16.13
C THR A 129 -7.51 -5.84 17.15
N HIS A 130 -7.29 -6.69 18.16
CA HIS A 130 -8.24 -6.96 19.23
C HIS A 130 -8.39 -5.73 20.13
N THR A 131 -7.28 -5.13 20.56
CA THR A 131 -7.28 -3.90 21.36
C THR A 131 -7.91 -2.74 20.62
N VAL A 132 -7.65 -2.58 19.31
CA VAL A 132 -8.34 -1.55 18.49
C VAL A 132 -9.85 -1.77 18.48
N ALA A 133 -10.32 -3.01 18.31
CA ALA A 133 -11.75 -3.31 18.33
C ALA A 133 -12.39 -3.08 19.70
N VAL A 134 -11.71 -3.46 20.80
CA VAL A 134 -12.18 -3.23 22.17
C VAL A 134 -12.27 -1.73 22.47
N ILE A 135 -11.21 -0.95 22.18
CA ILE A 135 -11.24 0.51 22.35
C ILE A 135 -12.37 1.14 21.53
N LEU A 136 -12.56 0.69 20.30
CA LEU A 136 -13.64 1.21 19.46
C LEU A 136 -15.02 0.88 20.04
N SER A 137 -15.21 -0.34 20.54
CA SER A 137 -16.43 -0.78 21.24
C SER A 137 -16.72 0.12 22.44
N ASP A 138 -15.71 0.34 23.29
CA ASP A 138 -15.85 1.11 24.53
C ASP A 138 -16.11 2.60 24.28
N VAL A 139 -15.38 3.20 23.33
CA VAL A 139 -15.49 4.64 23.04
C VAL A 139 -16.79 5.00 22.31
N THR A 140 -17.28 4.12 21.42
CA THR A 140 -18.46 4.42 20.59
C THR A 140 -19.75 3.79 21.11
N GLY A 141 -19.66 2.88 22.09
CA GLY A 141 -20.80 2.12 22.60
C GLY A 141 -21.33 1.06 21.63
N MET A 142 -20.66 0.82 20.49
CA MET A 142 -21.08 -0.22 19.56
C MET A 142 -20.73 -1.61 20.09
N GLY A 143 -21.53 -2.63 19.73
CA GLY A 143 -21.20 -4.00 20.11
C GLY A 143 -19.84 -4.44 19.54
N LEU A 144 -19.06 -5.16 20.35
CA LEU A 144 -17.71 -5.63 19.98
C LEU A 144 -17.64 -6.36 18.61
N PRO A 145 -18.59 -7.25 18.23
CA PRO A 145 -18.60 -7.84 16.89
C PRO A 145 -18.61 -6.79 15.77
N ARG A 146 -19.42 -5.74 15.92
CA ARG A 146 -19.50 -4.62 14.97
C ARG A 146 -18.22 -3.79 14.98
N ALA A 147 -17.65 -3.53 16.16
CA ALA A 147 -16.38 -2.83 16.28
C ALA A 147 -15.24 -3.54 15.52
N MET A 148 -15.22 -4.87 15.53
CA MET A 148 -14.27 -5.65 14.73
C MET A 148 -14.46 -5.45 13.23
N LEU A 149 -15.69 -5.37 12.73
CA LEU A 149 -15.97 -5.12 11.31
C LEU A 149 -15.57 -3.69 10.88
N VAL A 150 -15.78 -2.71 11.75
CA VAL A 150 -15.31 -1.33 11.53
C VAL A 150 -13.79 -1.26 11.55
N MET A 151 -13.12 -2.01 12.44
CA MET A 151 -11.66 -2.14 12.47
C MET A 151 -11.15 -2.70 11.14
N VAL A 152 -11.72 -3.80 10.63
CA VAL A 152 -11.35 -4.35 9.30
C VAL A 152 -11.48 -3.28 8.22
N SER A 153 -12.61 -2.58 8.19
CA SER A 153 -12.86 -1.48 7.25
C SER A 153 -11.81 -0.36 7.36
N ALA A 154 -11.40 0.02 8.58
CA ALA A 154 -10.38 1.04 8.78
C ALA A 154 -9.03 0.66 8.14
N PHE A 155 -8.59 -0.60 8.28
CA PHE A 155 -7.37 -1.08 7.62
C PHE A 155 -7.52 -1.12 6.09
N THR A 156 -8.68 -1.51 5.58
CA THR A 156 -8.97 -1.47 4.14
C THR A 156 -8.92 -0.04 3.59
N ALA A 157 -9.44 0.95 4.33
CA ALA A 157 -9.33 2.36 3.98
C ALA A 157 -7.87 2.85 3.97
N VAL A 158 -7.05 2.42 4.94
CA VAL A 158 -5.60 2.69 4.96
C VAL A 158 -4.94 2.16 3.69
N PHE A 159 -5.26 0.93 3.27
CA PHE A 159 -4.71 0.37 2.03
C PHE A 159 -5.07 1.22 0.80
N LEU A 160 -6.36 1.51 0.59
CA LEU A 160 -6.85 2.29 -0.54
C LEU A 160 -6.24 3.70 -0.59
N LEU A 161 -6.03 4.33 0.57
CA LEU A 161 -5.46 5.67 0.66
C LEU A 161 -3.95 5.68 0.42
N PHE A 162 -3.21 4.76 1.06
CA PHE A 162 -1.76 4.87 1.11
C PHE A 162 -1.03 4.22 -0.07
N VAL A 163 -1.65 3.33 -0.85
CA VAL A 163 -1.07 2.84 -2.12
C VAL A 163 -0.81 3.99 -3.12
N PRO A 164 -1.80 4.84 -3.48
CA PRO A 164 -1.56 5.95 -4.37
C PRO A 164 -0.67 7.04 -3.74
N LEU A 165 -0.79 7.31 -2.43
CA LEU A 165 0.10 8.28 -1.76
C LEU A 165 1.56 7.84 -1.76
N THR A 166 1.84 6.55 -1.56
CA THR A 166 3.20 5.98 -1.69
C THR A 166 3.72 6.20 -3.11
N THR A 167 2.91 5.85 -4.11
CA THR A 167 3.27 6.00 -5.52
C THR A 167 3.54 7.46 -5.89
N TRP A 168 2.69 8.40 -5.47
CA TRP A 168 2.92 9.83 -5.66
C TRP A 168 4.20 10.31 -5.00
N THR A 169 4.48 9.84 -3.79
CA THR A 169 5.68 10.26 -3.04
C THR A 169 6.96 9.87 -3.77
N ILE A 170 6.98 8.67 -4.36
CA ILE A 170 8.09 8.11 -5.13
C ILE A 170 8.21 8.76 -6.52
N THR A 171 7.10 8.87 -7.25
CA THR A 171 7.12 9.20 -8.68
C THR A 171 6.91 10.67 -8.99
N ARG A 172 6.13 11.37 -8.16
CA ARG A 172 5.56 12.70 -8.48
C ARG A 172 4.83 12.74 -9.81
N ASP A 173 4.42 11.58 -10.31
CA ASP A 173 3.72 11.45 -11.57
C ASP A 173 2.23 11.19 -11.33
N ARG A 174 1.40 11.97 -12.03
CA ARG A 174 -0.06 11.90 -11.87
C ARG A 174 -0.63 10.64 -12.48
N ARG A 175 -0.09 10.17 -13.61
CA ARG A 175 -0.58 8.97 -14.30
C ARG A 175 -0.29 7.73 -13.47
N ALA A 176 0.94 7.56 -13.00
CA ALA A 176 1.34 6.50 -12.08
C ALA A 176 0.50 6.51 -10.79
N THR A 177 0.24 7.69 -10.22
CA THR A 177 -0.61 7.81 -9.03
C THR A 177 -2.06 7.40 -9.31
N THR A 178 -2.61 7.81 -10.46
CA THR A 178 -3.96 7.43 -10.89
C THR A 178 -4.06 5.92 -11.10
N LEU A 179 -3.10 5.33 -11.81
CA LEU A 179 -3.05 3.89 -12.05
C LEU A 179 -2.81 3.10 -10.76
N ALA A 180 -2.05 3.63 -9.80
CA ALA A 180 -1.89 3.01 -8.48
C ALA A 180 -3.18 3.06 -7.67
N ALA A 181 -3.93 4.16 -7.72
CA ALA A 181 -5.25 4.24 -7.10
C ALA A 181 -6.20 3.20 -7.70
N LEU A 182 -6.23 3.08 -9.04
CA LEU A 182 -7.04 2.09 -9.74
C LEU A 182 -6.58 0.64 -9.49
N ALA A 183 -5.27 0.40 -9.38
CA ALA A 183 -4.73 -0.91 -9.04
C ALA A 183 -5.06 -1.32 -7.60
N ALA A 184 -5.12 -0.37 -6.66
CA ALA A 184 -5.55 -0.63 -5.29
C ALA A 184 -7.00 -1.14 -5.21
N LEU A 185 -7.87 -0.70 -6.14
CA LEU A 185 -9.27 -1.17 -6.23
C LEU A 185 -9.39 -2.68 -6.49
N LEU A 186 -8.32 -3.30 -7.00
CA LEU A 186 -8.29 -4.74 -7.30
C LEU A 186 -8.00 -5.60 -6.07
N PHE A 187 -7.58 -5.00 -4.96
CA PHE A 187 -7.22 -5.70 -3.72
C PHE A 187 -6.35 -6.95 -3.92
N LEU A 188 -5.33 -6.85 -4.79
CA LEU A 188 -4.44 -7.98 -5.15
C LEU A 188 -3.83 -8.75 -3.96
N PRO A 189 -3.62 -8.15 -2.77
CA PRO A 189 -3.21 -8.91 -1.58
C PRO A 189 -4.23 -9.93 -1.07
N LEU A 190 -5.53 -9.71 -1.30
CA LEU A 190 -6.60 -10.63 -0.91
C LEU A 190 -6.67 -11.79 -1.90
N ASN A 191 -6.29 -12.98 -1.45
CA ASN A 191 -6.30 -14.19 -2.28
C ASN A 191 -7.43 -15.17 -1.95
N ASN A 192 -8.20 -14.93 -0.89
CA ASN A 192 -9.28 -15.82 -0.43
C ASN A 192 -8.84 -17.27 -0.15
N VAL A 193 -7.54 -17.50 0.05
CA VAL A 193 -6.98 -18.80 0.46
C VAL A 193 -6.39 -18.71 1.87
N SER A 194 -5.64 -17.64 2.15
CA SER A 194 -5.04 -17.38 3.46
C SER A 194 -4.97 -15.88 3.81
N VAL A 195 -5.52 -15.02 2.95
CA VAL A 195 -5.67 -13.58 3.19
C VAL A 195 -7.09 -13.19 2.79
N PHE A 196 -7.85 -12.70 3.77
CA PHE A 196 -9.29 -12.49 3.69
C PHE A 196 -9.71 -11.15 4.27
N ASP A 197 -10.72 -10.50 3.68
CA ASP A 197 -11.29 -9.23 4.18
C ASP A 197 -12.33 -9.48 5.29
N MET A 198 -11.83 -9.96 6.42
CA MET A 198 -12.58 -10.24 7.64
C MET A 198 -11.63 -10.05 8.85
N PRO A 199 -12.09 -10.18 10.10
CA PRO A 199 -11.20 -10.10 11.25
C PRO A 199 -10.14 -11.21 11.19
N HIS A 200 -8.94 -10.84 10.76
CA HIS A 200 -7.84 -11.74 10.43
C HIS A 200 -6.54 -10.92 10.48
N PRO A 201 -5.83 -10.88 11.63
CA PRO A 201 -4.77 -9.91 11.90
C PRO A 201 -3.64 -9.90 10.87
N THR A 202 -3.36 -11.03 10.21
CA THR A 202 -2.45 -11.06 9.05
C THR A 202 -2.94 -10.15 7.92
N THR A 203 -4.22 -10.21 7.54
CA THR A 203 -4.77 -9.33 6.51
C THR A 203 -4.66 -7.88 6.94
N GLN A 204 -5.03 -7.55 8.19
CA GLN A 204 -4.95 -6.18 8.67
C GLN A 204 -3.50 -5.65 8.64
N ALA A 205 -2.50 -6.44 9.02
CA ALA A 205 -1.09 -6.04 8.87
C ALA A 205 -0.69 -5.82 7.39
N ILE A 206 -1.14 -6.67 6.47
CA ILE A 206 -0.88 -6.53 5.03
C ILE A 206 -1.53 -5.24 4.50
N MET A 207 -2.78 -4.94 4.90
CA MET A 207 -3.48 -3.70 4.51
C MET A 207 -2.89 -2.44 5.17
N PHE A 208 -2.18 -2.60 6.28
CA PHE A 208 -1.44 -1.53 6.95
C PHE A 208 -0.10 -1.19 6.26
N LEU A 209 0.49 -2.14 5.53
CA LEU A 209 1.81 -2.01 4.93
C LEU A 209 1.98 -0.76 4.04
N PRO A 210 1.02 -0.35 3.18
CA PRO A 210 1.18 0.85 2.35
C PRO A 210 1.42 2.13 3.17
N LEU A 211 0.89 2.25 4.38
CA LEU A 211 1.18 3.39 5.26
C LEU A 211 2.67 3.39 5.65
N ILE A 212 3.22 2.24 6.03
CA ILE A 212 4.63 2.10 6.39
C ILE A 212 5.51 2.43 5.18
N LEU A 213 5.14 1.95 3.99
CA LEU A 213 5.86 2.24 2.74
C LEU A 213 5.79 3.72 2.36
N TYR A 214 4.63 4.37 2.55
CA TYR A 214 4.48 5.81 2.36
C TYR A 214 5.41 6.61 3.29
N LEU A 215 5.42 6.26 4.58
CA LEU A 215 6.28 6.91 5.57
C LEU A 215 7.76 6.66 5.27
N ALA A 216 8.13 5.44 4.86
CA ALA A 216 9.48 5.12 4.41
C ALA A 216 9.86 5.94 3.17
N ALA A 217 8.99 6.02 2.17
CA ALA A 217 9.24 6.82 0.98
C ALA A 217 9.42 8.32 1.31
N ARG A 218 8.56 8.86 2.18
CA ARG A 218 8.65 10.24 2.64
C ARG A 218 9.91 10.49 3.47
N TYR A 219 10.30 9.56 4.33
CA TYR A 219 11.51 9.65 5.15
C TYR A 219 12.78 9.63 4.29
N LEU A 220 12.84 8.78 3.26
CA LEU A 220 13.99 8.67 2.36
C LEU A 220 14.16 9.90 1.47
N VAL A 221 13.07 10.41 0.87
CA VAL A 221 13.10 11.48 -0.14
C VAL A 221 12.97 12.89 0.46
N ARG A 222 12.16 13.06 1.51
CA ARG A 222 11.71 14.35 2.02
C ARG A 222 11.97 14.57 3.51
N ALA A 223 12.80 13.78 4.18
CA ALA A 223 13.04 14.02 5.60
C ALA A 223 13.42 15.48 5.82
N ASP A 224 12.61 16.20 6.60
CA ASP A 224 12.83 17.60 6.98
C ASP A 224 14.29 17.71 7.43
N ARG A 225 15.11 18.34 6.60
CA ARG A 225 16.58 18.25 6.66
C ARG A 225 17.16 19.08 7.79
N GLU A 226 16.31 19.76 8.57
CA GLU A 226 16.72 20.78 9.51
C GLU A 226 16.00 20.55 10.84
N GLY A 227 16.76 20.21 11.89
CA GLY A 227 16.47 20.80 13.20
C GLY A 227 16.19 19.92 14.41
N LEU A 228 16.29 18.59 14.39
CA LEU A 228 16.09 17.80 15.63
C LEU A 228 17.16 16.72 15.83
N PHE A 229 17.85 16.84 16.97
CA PHE A 229 18.85 15.87 17.47
C PHE A 229 18.28 14.46 17.71
N VAL A 230 16.95 14.33 17.86
CA VAL A 230 16.27 13.09 18.30
C VAL A 230 15.35 12.47 17.22
N GLY A 231 15.19 13.08 16.05
CA GLY A 231 14.43 12.50 14.92
C GLY A 231 13.50 13.48 14.20
N THR A 232 13.02 13.10 13.00
CA THR A 232 12.03 13.88 12.24
C THR A 232 10.60 13.44 12.58
N PRO A 233 9.57 14.30 12.43
CA PRO A 233 8.18 13.88 12.62
C PRO A 233 7.80 12.66 11.77
N THR A 234 8.28 12.59 10.53
CA THR A 234 8.09 11.42 9.66
C THR A 234 8.79 10.17 10.23
N GLY A 235 10.00 10.32 10.79
CA GLY A 235 10.71 9.21 11.45
C GLY A 235 10.00 8.74 12.72
N ALA A 236 9.45 9.63 13.54
CA ALA A 236 8.67 9.28 14.72
C ALA A 236 7.40 8.51 14.36
N LEU A 237 6.64 9.01 13.38
CA LEU A 237 5.47 8.29 12.85
C LEU A 237 5.87 6.92 12.30
N MET A 238 6.98 6.81 11.57
CA MET A 238 7.43 5.55 11.03
C MET A 238 7.81 4.55 12.13
N ALA A 239 8.47 5.00 13.20
CA ALA A 239 8.76 4.19 14.38
C ALA A 239 7.47 3.69 15.06
N ILE A 240 6.49 4.58 15.27
CA ILE A 240 5.19 4.22 15.83
C ILE A 240 4.48 3.18 14.95
N THR A 241 4.43 3.37 13.64
CA THR A 241 3.79 2.41 12.73
C THR A 241 4.55 1.09 12.65
N SER A 242 5.88 1.13 12.76
CA SER A 242 6.74 -0.07 12.77
C SER A 242 6.53 -0.89 14.05
N MET A 243 6.37 -0.22 15.20
CA MET A 243 5.99 -0.89 16.44
C MET A 243 4.55 -1.43 16.36
N ALA A 244 3.63 -0.66 15.80
CA ALA A 244 2.24 -1.08 15.65
C ALA A 244 2.11 -2.36 14.80
N VAL A 245 2.85 -2.50 13.69
CA VAL A 245 2.76 -3.73 12.88
C VAL A 245 3.28 -4.97 13.61
N VAL A 246 4.23 -4.83 14.55
CA VAL A 246 4.65 -5.95 15.43
C VAL A 246 3.48 -6.43 16.29
N LEU A 247 2.72 -5.49 16.85
CA LEU A 247 1.55 -5.79 17.69
C LEU A 247 0.34 -6.27 16.88
N VAL A 248 0.19 -5.83 15.63
CA VAL A 248 -0.88 -6.29 14.72
C VAL A 248 -0.58 -7.70 14.22
N HIS A 249 0.64 -7.96 13.73
CA HIS A 249 1.05 -9.31 13.34
C HIS A 249 2.58 -9.45 13.22
N PRO A 250 3.25 -10.23 14.10
CA PRO A 250 4.71 -10.33 14.13
C PRO A 250 5.31 -10.91 12.85
N GLN A 251 4.67 -11.89 12.20
CA GLN A 251 5.17 -12.41 10.91
C GLN A 251 5.22 -11.32 9.82
N GLN A 252 4.22 -10.44 9.77
CA GLN A 252 4.20 -9.37 8.77
C GLN A 252 5.17 -8.25 9.15
N ALA A 253 5.40 -8.02 10.45
CA ALA A 253 6.46 -7.15 10.92
C ALA A 253 7.86 -7.66 10.53
N ALA A 254 8.11 -8.97 10.59
CA ALA A 254 9.34 -9.57 10.09
C ALA A 254 9.52 -9.33 8.58
N ASN A 255 8.45 -9.42 7.79
CA ASN A 255 8.48 -9.04 6.38
C ASN A 255 8.80 -7.56 6.16
N VAL A 256 8.25 -6.64 6.97
CA VAL A 256 8.64 -5.22 6.96
C VAL A 256 10.13 -5.05 7.28
N LEU A 257 10.63 -5.79 8.27
CA LEU A 257 12.06 -5.77 8.62
C LEU A 257 12.94 -6.26 7.46
N VAL A 258 12.50 -7.28 6.70
CA VAL A 258 13.19 -7.72 5.47
C VAL A 258 13.23 -6.60 4.43
N VAL A 259 12.13 -5.87 4.23
CA VAL A 259 12.09 -4.71 3.33
C VAL A 259 13.06 -3.63 3.79
N PHE A 260 13.04 -3.27 5.08
CA PHE A 260 13.94 -2.25 5.65
C PHE A 260 15.41 -2.66 5.60
N GLY A 261 15.70 -3.93 5.88
CA GLY A 261 17.03 -4.51 5.78
C GLY A 261 17.54 -4.51 4.34
N SER A 262 16.68 -4.82 3.36
CA SER A 262 17.03 -4.77 1.93
C SER A 262 17.35 -3.35 1.46
N ILE A 263 16.55 -2.36 1.87
CA ILE A 263 16.81 -0.94 1.60
C ILE A 263 18.15 -0.53 2.20
N LEU A 264 18.37 -0.83 3.49
CA LEU A 264 19.61 -0.48 4.18
C LEU A 264 20.82 -1.17 3.55
N GLY A 265 20.71 -2.46 3.21
CA GLY A 265 21.76 -3.22 2.53
C GLY A 265 22.16 -2.58 1.21
N LEU A 266 21.19 -2.15 0.40
CA LEU A 266 21.47 -1.42 -0.84
C LEU A 266 22.12 -0.07 -0.57
N GLN A 267 21.67 0.69 0.45
CA GLN A 267 22.28 1.96 0.82
C GLN A 267 23.74 1.81 1.27
N LEU A 268 24.07 0.73 1.99
CA LEU A 268 25.44 0.44 2.40
C LEU A 268 26.31 0.04 1.19
N LEU A 269 25.79 -0.83 0.31
CA LEU A 269 26.49 -1.20 -0.92
C LEU A 269 26.72 0.02 -1.82
N ALA A 270 25.73 0.91 -1.93
CA ALA A 270 25.81 2.15 -2.67
C ALA A 270 26.93 3.08 -2.17
N ARG A 271 27.21 3.09 -0.85
CA ARG A 271 28.33 3.84 -0.27
C ARG A 271 29.69 3.26 -0.65
N LEU A 272 29.77 1.94 -0.84
CA LEU A 272 31.00 1.26 -1.25
C LEU A 272 31.29 1.47 -2.74
N VAL A 273 30.26 1.44 -3.58
CA VAL A 273 30.39 1.50 -5.05
C VAL A 273 30.21 2.92 -5.61
N GLY A 274 29.78 3.88 -4.79
CA GLY A 274 29.60 5.28 -5.18
C GLY A 274 28.37 5.51 -6.07
N SER A 275 27.21 4.98 -5.67
CA SER A 275 25.95 5.15 -6.40
C SER A 275 25.01 6.19 -5.76
N ARG A 276 23.98 6.62 -6.51
CA ARG A 276 23.07 7.73 -6.14
C ARG A 276 22.15 7.42 -4.96
N GLU A 277 21.98 6.16 -4.58
CA GLU A 277 21.21 5.76 -3.41
C GLU A 277 21.78 6.35 -2.10
N THR A 278 23.02 6.87 -2.14
CA THR A 278 23.66 7.65 -1.06
C THR A 278 23.05 9.02 -0.82
N ASP A 279 22.34 9.61 -1.79
CA ASP A 279 21.67 10.91 -1.67
C ASP A 279 20.41 10.84 -0.77
N HIS A 280 19.88 9.63 -0.56
CA HIS A 280 18.75 9.37 0.33
C HIS A 280 19.17 9.31 1.80
N ARG A 281 18.25 9.71 2.69
CA ARG A 281 18.47 9.53 4.14
C ARG A 281 18.63 8.05 4.45
N THR A 282 19.59 7.69 5.30
CA THR A 282 19.79 6.30 5.70
C THR A 282 18.60 5.77 6.50
N LEU A 283 18.15 4.55 6.18
CA LEU A 283 17.09 3.85 6.91
C LEU A 283 17.62 3.17 8.19
N ALA A 284 18.94 3.22 8.46
CA ALA A 284 19.61 2.48 9.52
C ALA A 284 18.92 2.59 10.89
N LEU A 285 18.64 3.82 11.35
CA LEU A 285 18.01 4.05 12.66
C LEU A 285 16.66 3.33 12.77
N GLN A 286 15.88 3.36 11.70
CA GLN A 286 14.52 2.81 11.68
C GLN A 286 14.53 1.29 11.54
N THR A 287 15.47 0.75 10.76
CA THR A 287 15.75 -0.68 10.69
C THR A 287 16.19 -1.23 12.05
N VAL A 288 17.13 -0.56 12.73
CA VAL A 288 17.61 -0.95 14.06
C VAL A 288 16.49 -0.84 15.10
N PHE A 289 15.69 0.22 15.05
CA PHE A 289 14.54 0.38 15.94
C PHE A 289 13.55 -0.77 15.78
N LEU A 290 13.10 -1.06 14.55
CA LEU A 290 12.16 -2.16 14.30
C LEU A 290 12.77 -3.51 14.68
N ALA A 291 14.05 -3.76 14.37
CA ALA A 291 14.76 -4.96 14.78
C ALA A 291 14.80 -5.10 16.30
N GLY A 292 15.08 -4.01 17.03
CA GLY A 292 15.09 -3.98 18.49
C GLY A 292 13.72 -4.28 19.09
N VAL A 293 12.67 -3.62 18.61
CA VAL A 293 11.28 -3.88 19.04
C VAL A 293 10.91 -5.35 18.78
N PHE A 294 11.23 -5.87 17.59
CA PHE A 294 10.94 -7.25 17.22
C PHE A 294 11.74 -8.25 18.08
N ALA A 295 13.02 -7.99 18.34
CA ALA A 295 13.88 -8.84 19.16
C ALA A 295 13.46 -8.84 20.64
N VAL A 296 12.85 -7.75 21.12
CA VAL A 296 12.23 -7.69 22.44
C VAL A 296 10.91 -8.47 22.44
N TRP A 297 10.08 -8.36 21.40
CA TRP A 297 8.75 -8.98 21.35
C TRP A 297 8.79 -10.51 21.11
N ALA A 298 9.57 -10.97 20.14
CA ALA A 298 9.48 -12.34 19.61
C ALA A 298 9.84 -13.43 20.63
N PRO A 299 10.92 -13.33 21.44
CA PRO A 299 11.30 -14.38 22.39
C PRO A 299 10.29 -14.58 23.52
N ARG A 300 9.42 -13.59 23.79
CA ARG A 300 8.38 -13.68 24.82
C ARG A 300 7.19 -14.54 24.41
N HIS A 301 7.14 -14.97 23.15
CA HIS A 301 6.00 -15.71 22.61
C HIS A 301 6.46 -16.99 21.91
N GLU A 302 6.22 -18.14 22.54
CA GLU A 302 6.61 -19.46 22.04
C GLU A 302 6.11 -19.73 20.61
N ARG A 303 4.93 -19.24 20.26
CA ARG A 303 4.37 -19.43 18.92
C ARG A 303 5.16 -18.67 17.83
N ALA A 304 5.79 -17.54 18.17
CA ALA A 304 6.64 -16.80 17.24
C ALA A 304 7.99 -17.51 17.02
N THR A 305 8.63 -17.96 18.10
CA THR A 305 9.90 -18.70 18.04
C THR A 305 9.71 -20.09 17.44
N GLY A 306 8.63 -20.76 17.81
CA GLY A 306 8.24 -22.09 17.33
C GLY A 306 7.95 -22.16 15.83
N ALA A 307 7.35 -21.12 15.24
CA ALA A 307 7.14 -21.06 13.80
C ALA A 307 8.46 -21.05 13.01
N THR A 308 9.50 -20.44 13.58
CA THR A 308 10.83 -20.36 12.95
C THR A 308 11.55 -21.70 13.06
N SER A 309 11.54 -22.33 14.23
CA SER A 309 12.13 -23.67 14.42
C SER A 309 11.39 -24.75 13.63
N ALA A 310 10.06 -24.64 13.52
CA ALA A 310 9.24 -25.52 12.69
C ALA A 310 9.63 -25.42 11.22
N LEU A 311 9.79 -24.21 10.67
CA LEU A 311 10.23 -24.03 9.29
C LEU A 311 11.61 -24.67 9.05
N LEU A 312 12.58 -24.41 9.94
CA LEU A 312 13.93 -24.97 9.84
C LEU A 312 13.91 -26.50 9.94
N GLY A 313 13.17 -27.04 10.90
CA GLY A 313 12.99 -28.47 11.08
C GLY A 313 12.36 -29.13 9.86
N MET A 314 11.31 -28.52 9.30
CA MET A 314 10.65 -29.05 8.11
C MET A 314 11.55 -29.00 6.87
N LEU A 315 12.31 -27.91 6.67
CA LEU A 315 13.31 -27.82 5.61
C LEU A 315 14.39 -28.91 5.74
N SER A 316 14.77 -29.27 6.97
CA SER A 316 15.72 -30.36 7.24
C SER A 316 15.12 -31.75 7.06
N SER A 317 13.79 -31.91 7.22
CA SER A 317 13.09 -33.20 7.13
C SER A 317 12.76 -33.66 5.70
N GLY A 318 13.15 -32.88 4.69
CA GLY A 318 12.92 -33.15 3.28
C GLY A 318 11.76 -32.36 2.67
N PHE A 319 11.75 -32.26 1.34
CA PHE A 319 10.81 -31.42 0.60
C PHE A 319 9.47 -32.13 0.34
N ARG A 320 8.36 -31.42 0.53
CA ARG A 320 6.99 -31.91 0.29
C ARG A 320 6.32 -31.04 -0.77
N PHE A 321 6.81 -31.14 -2.00
CA PHE A 321 6.30 -30.33 -3.12
C PHE A 321 4.82 -30.64 -3.39
N GLY A 322 3.98 -29.61 -3.24
CA GLY A 322 2.64 -29.59 -3.84
C GLY A 322 1.64 -30.61 -3.28
N GLN A 323 1.87 -31.27 -2.15
CA GLN A 323 0.92 -32.24 -1.59
C GLN A 323 -0.46 -31.63 -1.33
N GLU A 324 -0.51 -30.44 -0.72
CA GLU A 324 -1.75 -29.67 -0.55
C GLU A 324 -2.40 -29.31 -1.90
N THR A 325 -1.59 -28.96 -2.90
CA THR A 325 -2.07 -28.60 -4.24
C THR A 325 -2.68 -29.81 -4.96
N THR A 326 -2.07 -30.98 -4.83
CA THR A 326 -2.58 -32.25 -5.38
C THR A 326 -3.89 -32.67 -4.70
N GLN A 327 -3.98 -32.55 -3.38
CA GLN A 327 -5.22 -32.82 -2.65
C GLN A 327 -6.34 -31.84 -3.02
N ALA A 328 -6.03 -30.55 -3.15
CA ALA A 328 -6.97 -29.55 -3.61
C ALA A 328 -7.41 -29.81 -5.07
N ALA A 329 -6.50 -30.23 -5.94
CA ALA A 329 -6.81 -30.60 -7.32
C ALA A 329 -7.82 -31.75 -7.39
N GLY A 330 -7.61 -32.80 -6.58
CA GLY A 330 -8.54 -33.94 -6.48
C GLY A 330 -9.90 -33.55 -5.93
N SER A 331 -9.95 -32.64 -4.95
CA SER A 331 -11.21 -32.15 -4.40
C SER A 331 -12.00 -31.30 -5.40
N VAL A 332 -11.30 -30.44 -6.16
CA VAL A 332 -11.93 -29.60 -7.19
C VAL A 332 -12.42 -30.43 -8.38
N SER A 333 -11.65 -31.42 -8.82
CA SER A 333 -12.07 -32.31 -9.91
C SER A 333 -13.27 -33.16 -9.53
N ALA A 334 -13.38 -33.61 -8.28
CA ALA A 334 -14.52 -34.37 -7.77
C ALA A 334 -15.86 -33.62 -7.87
N VAL A 335 -15.84 -32.29 -7.87
CA VAL A 335 -17.03 -31.42 -8.03
C VAL A 335 -17.16 -30.88 -9.46
N GLY A 336 -16.45 -31.49 -10.43
CA GLY A 336 -16.49 -31.10 -11.85
C GLY A 336 -15.74 -29.81 -12.17
N GLY A 337 -14.90 -29.32 -11.25
CA GLY A 337 -14.09 -28.11 -11.44
C GLY A 337 -12.72 -28.38 -12.08
N SER A 338 -12.04 -27.29 -12.43
CA SER A 338 -10.64 -27.30 -12.90
C SER A 338 -9.78 -26.42 -12.01
N LEU A 339 -8.65 -26.96 -11.54
CA LEU A 339 -7.66 -26.19 -10.78
C LEU A 339 -7.09 -25.03 -11.61
N GLN A 340 -6.88 -25.23 -12.91
CA GLN A 340 -6.40 -24.19 -13.83
C GLN A 340 -7.42 -23.05 -13.93
N MET A 341 -8.71 -23.37 -14.04
CA MET A 341 -9.77 -22.37 -14.06
C MET A 341 -9.86 -21.62 -12.73
N LEU A 342 -9.74 -22.32 -11.60
CA LEU A 342 -9.72 -21.70 -10.28
C LEU A 342 -8.51 -20.78 -10.12
N PHE A 343 -7.32 -21.24 -10.51
CA PHE A 343 -6.10 -20.44 -10.51
C PHE A 343 -6.24 -19.19 -11.38
N ALA A 344 -6.77 -19.32 -12.60
CA ALA A 344 -6.99 -18.18 -13.48
C ALA A 344 -7.97 -17.16 -12.85
N LYS A 345 -9.07 -17.63 -12.25
CA LYS A 345 -10.03 -16.74 -11.58
C LYS A 345 -9.44 -16.00 -10.39
N LEU A 346 -8.60 -16.65 -9.60
CA LEU A 346 -8.03 -16.06 -8.38
C LEU A 346 -6.76 -15.25 -8.62
N PHE A 347 -5.91 -15.65 -9.57
CA PHE A 347 -4.53 -15.16 -9.66
C PHE A 347 -4.14 -14.58 -11.02
N LEU A 348 -4.96 -14.66 -12.08
CA LEU A 348 -4.56 -14.15 -13.40
C LEU A 348 -4.17 -12.66 -13.37
N VAL A 349 -4.96 -11.84 -12.70
CA VAL A 349 -4.67 -10.40 -12.55
C VAL A 349 -3.38 -10.19 -11.75
N SER A 350 -3.18 -10.95 -10.67
CA SER A 350 -1.96 -10.92 -9.87
C SER A 350 -0.73 -11.33 -10.69
N VAL A 351 -0.83 -12.33 -11.55
CA VAL A 351 0.24 -12.77 -12.46
C VAL A 351 0.61 -11.65 -13.44
N VAL A 352 -0.38 -10.96 -14.02
CA VAL A 352 -0.14 -9.81 -14.91
C VAL A 352 0.63 -8.71 -14.17
N PHE A 353 0.21 -8.38 -12.94
CA PHE A 353 0.90 -7.39 -12.12
C PHE A 353 2.31 -7.83 -11.69
N CYS A 354 2.52 -9.10 -11.38
CA CYS A 354 3.84 -9.66 -11.13
C CYS A 354 4.76 -9.51 -12.35
N ALA A 355 4.26 -9.81 -13.56
CA ALA A 355 5.01 -9.63 -14.79
C ALA A 355 5.38 -8.15 -15.04
N LEU A 356 4.43 -7.24 -14.85
CA LEU A 356 4.65 -5.79 -14.95
C LEU A 356 5.69 -5.30 -13.94
N ALA A 357 5.58 -5.72 -12.67
CA ALA A 357 6.55 -5.40 -11.63
C ALA A 357 7.94 -5.97 -11.97
N GLY A 358 8.01 -7.21 -12.47
CA GLY A 358 9.26 -7.84 -12.92
C GLY A 358 9.94 -7.06 -14.04
N VAL A 359 9.20 -6.63 -15.06
CA VAL A 359 9.72 -5.78 -16.15
C VAL A 359 10.23 -4.44 -15.61
N SER A 360 9.49 -3.83 -14.68
CA SER A 360 9.88 -2.56 -14.04
C SER A 360 11.19 -2.68 -13.25
N VAL A 361 11.33 -3.75 -12.44
CA VAL A 361 12.53 -4.03 -11.66
C VAL A 361 13.71 -4.32 -12.58
N LEU A 362 13.56 -5.22 -13.57
CA LEU A 362 14.62 -5.57 -14.50
C LEU A 362 15.10 -4.37 -15.32
N GLY A 363 14.17 -3.56 -15.86
CA GLY A 363 14.57 -2.37 -16.62
C GLY A 363 15.21 -1.29 -15.74
N GLY A 364 14.80 -1.16 -14.47
CA GLY A 364 15.43 -0.27 -13.49
C GLY A 364 16.83 -0.73 -13.06
N LEU A 365 17.06 -2.03 -12.96
CA LEU A 365 18.39 -2.63 -12.68
C LEU A 365 19.33 -2.45 -13.87
N LEU A 366 18.84 -2.75 -15.09
CA LEU A 366 19.61 -2.63 -16.32
C LEU A 366 19.81 -1.17 -16.79
N GLY A 367 19.26 -0.18 -16.07
CA GLY A 367 19.38 1.23 -16.43
C GLY A 367 18.71 1.59 -17.77
N ARG A 368 17.77 0.75 -18.25
CA ARG A 368 17.10 0.92 -19.56
C ARG A 368 16.03 2.01 -19.57
N PHE A 369 15.72 2.58 -18.41
CA PHE A 369 14.72 3.64 -18.26
C PHE A 369 15.38 4.97 -17.87
N GLU A 370 15.02 6.03 -18.60
CA GLU A 370 15.32 7.43 -18.26
C GLU A 370 14.37 7.93 -17.16
N ASP A 371 14.40 7.25 -16.02
CA ASP A 371 13.58 7.64 -14.88
C ASP A 371 14.22 8.75 -14.05
N ALA A 372 13.36 9.51 -13.36
CA ALA A 372 13.79 10.36 -12.27
C ALA A 372 14.59 9.53 -11.24
N PRO A 373 15.65 10.11 -10.63
CA PRO A 373 16.56 9.39 -9.73
C PRO A 373 15.86 8.63 -8.60
N ASP A 374 14.83 9.24 -8.01
CA ASP A 374 14.05 8.65 -6.92
C ASP A 374 13.34 7.38 -7.41
N VAL A 375 12.63 7.44 -8.54
CA VAL A 375 11.87 6.30 -9.08
C VAL A 375 12.77 5.10 -9.38
N ARG A 376 13.95 5.36 -9.96
CA ARG A 376 14.95 4.31 -10.22
C ARG A 376 15.42 3.66 -8.92
N SER A 377 15.75 4.48 -7.91
CA SER A 377 16.19 4.01 -6.60
C SER A 377 15.12 3.18 -5.89
N PHE A 378 13.85 3.63 -5.89
CA PHE A 378 12.75 2.86 -5.30
C PHE A 378 12.46 1.56 -6.05
N SER A 379 12.60 1.56 -7.38
CA SER A 379 12.48 0.32 -8.16
C SER A 379 13.55 -0.70 -7.74
N ARG A 380 14.78 -0.25 -7.45
CA ARG A 380 15.87 -1.10 -6.94
C ARG A 380 15.65 -1.53 -5.50
N TYR A 381 15.24 -0.62 -4.61
CA TYR A 381 14.93 -0.91 -3.21
C TYR A 381 13.84 -1.99 -3.09
N LEU A 382 12.70 -1.78 -3.74
CA LEU A 382 11.58 -2.72 -3.69
C LEU A 382 11.90 -4.00 -4.48
N GLY A 383 12.59 -3.89 -5.62
CA GLY A 383 13.05 -5.03 -6.40
C GLY A 383 14.00 -5.94 -5.63
N LEU A 384 14.97 -5.37 -4.91
CA LEU A 384 15.87 -6.12 -4.03
C LEU A 384 15.12 -6.76 -2.87
N ALA A 385 14.17 -6.03 -2.25
CA ALA A 385 13.35 -6.58 -1.17
C ALA A 385 12.49 -7.77 -1.60
N LEU A 386 12.04 -7.81 -2.86
CA LEU A 386 11.29 -8.94 -3.41
C LEU A 386 12.11 -10.23 -3.45
N VAL A 387 13.45 -10.19 -3.53
CA VAL A 387 14.31 -11.39 -3.59
C VAL A 387 14.19 -12.24 -2.31
N PRO A 388 14.52 -11.75 -1.11
CA PRO A 388 14.36 -12.53 0.12
C PRO A 388 12.90 -12.84 0.44
N LEU A 389 11.96 -11.94 0.12
CA LEU A 389 10.52 -12.20 0.33
C LEU A 389 10.02 -13.36 -0.55
N PHE A 390 10.46 -13.45 -1.81
CA PHE A 390 10.14 -14.56 -2.71
C PHE A 390 10.88 -15.84 -2.32
N GLY A 391 12.11 -15.72 -1.80
CA GLY A 391 12.82 -16.84 -1.17
C GLY A 391 12.02 -17.44 -0.01
N LEU A 392 11.49 -16.61 0.88
CA LEU A 392 10.63 -17.03 1.98
C LEU A 392 9.31 -17.65 1.50
N PHE A 393 8.67 -17.03 0.49
CA PHE A 393 7.50 -17.60 -0.17
C PHE A 393 7.78 -19.03 -0.69
N THR A 394 8.91 -19.20 -1.38
CA THR A 394 9.35 -20.47 -1.94
C THR A 394 9.63 -21.49 -0.84
N ALA A 395 10.31 -21.10 0.24
CA ALA A 395 10.55 -21.98 1.38
C ALA A 395 9.25 -22.51 2.00
N TYR A 396 8.27 -21.62 2.24
CA TYR A 396 6.95 -22.04 2.75
C TYR A 396 6.16 -22.90 1.76
N PHE A 397 6.32 -22.66 0.47
CA PHE A 397 5.67 -23.44 -0.58
C PHE A 397 6.24 -24.87 -0.66
N ILE A 398 7.56 -25.01 -0.65
CA ILE A 398 8.26 -26.30 -0.73
C ILE A 398 7.96 -27.19 0.47
N VAL A 399 7.81 -26.57 1.65
CA VAL A 399 7.50 -27.28 2.89
C VAL A 399 6.00 -27.56 3.04
N SER A 400 5.14 -26.85 2.30
CA SER A 400 3.67 -26.91 2.46
C SER A 400 3.24 -26.61 3.90
N TYR A 401 3.79 -25.56 4.51
CA TYR A 401 3.48 -25.20 5.90
C TYR A 401 2.25 -24.28 5.97
N GLU A 402 1.12 -24.80 6.49
CA GLU A 402 -0.09 -24.08 6.91
C GLU A 402 -0.58 -22.97 5.94
N LYS A 403 -0.43 -23.16 4.62
CA LYS A 403 -0.74 -22.14 3.60
C LYS A 403 -0.02 -20.80 3.82
N LEU A 404 1.08 -20.75 4.58
CA LEU A 404 1.82 -19.53 4.88
C LEU A 404 2.40 -18.85 3.62
N HIS A 405 2.66 -19.63 2.58
CA HIS A 405 3.06 -19.11 1.27
C HIS A 405 1.99 -18.17 0.68
N PHE A 406 0.69 -18.43 0.88
CA PHE A 406 -0.36 -17.50 0.44
C PHE A 406 -0.42 -16.22 1.28
N ARG A 407 -0.07 -16.27 2.58
CA ARG A 407 0.08 -15.06 3.40
C ARG A 407 1.26 -14.22 2.92
N GLN A 408 2.37 -14.88 2.59
CA GLN A 408 3.56 -14.24 2.04
C GLN A 408 3.27 -13.62 0.66
N LEU A 409 2.52 -14.32 -0.19
CA LEU A 409 2.06 -13.80 -1.47
C LEU A 409 1.23 -12.53 -1.26
N GLY A 410 0.29 -12.52 -0.32
CA GLY A 410 -0.49 -11.32 0.00
C GLY A 410 0.38 -10.12 0.35
N PHE A 411 1.42 -10.31 1.18
CA PHE A 411 2.39 -9.26 1.50
C PHE A 411 3.14 -8.77 0.25
N ILE A 412 3.68 -9.69 -0.55
CA ILE A 412 4.39 -9.39 -1.80
C ILE A 412 3.51 -8.58 -2.76
N MET A 413 2.22 -8.94 -2.85
CA MET A 413 1.28 -8.29 -3.76
C MET A 413 1.08 -6.80 -3.47
N VAL A 414 1.34 -6.32 -2.25
CA VAL A 414 1.34 -4.87 -1.96
C VAL A 414 2.47 -4.16 -2.72
N LEU A 415 3.69 -4.70 -2.66
CA LEU A 415 4.84 -4.16 -3.38
C LEU A 415 4.65 -4.23 -4.90
N VAL A 416 4.15 -5.38 -5.36
CA VAL A 416 3.84 -5.63 -6.77
C VAL A 416 2.74 -4.70 -7.28
N THR A 417 1.73 -4.36 -6.47
CA THR A 417 0.69 -3.39 -6.85
C THR A 417 1.29 -2.02 -7.16
N ILE A 418 2.19 -1.53 -6.30
CA ILE A 418 2.87 -0.24 -6.49
C ILE A 418 3.78 -0.29 -7.72
N LEU A 419 4.67 -1.28 -7.81
CA LEU A 419 5.62 -1.42 -8.91
C LEU A 419 4.94 -1.66 -10.26
N GLY A 420 3.88 -2.48 -10.28
CA GLY A 420 3.07 -2.77 -11.45
C GLY A 420 2.32 -1.55 -11.95
N ALA A 421 1.78 -0.71 -11.05
CA ALA A 421 1.17 0.56 -11.44
C ALA A 421 2.18 1.54 -12.07
N VAL A 422 3.39 1.63 -11.52
CA VAL A 422 4.48 2.41 -12.15
C VAL A 422 4.86 1.83 -13.52
N ALA A 423 4.95 0.51 -13.64
CA ALA A 423 5.23 -0.16 -14.91
C ALA A 423 4.17 0.14 -15.97
N LEU A 424 2.89 0.09 -15.60
CA LEU A 424 1.77 0.42 -16.48
C LEU A 424 1.83 1.86 -16.97
N ALA A 425 2.11 2.81 -16.06
CA ALA A 425 2.26 4.22 -16.43
C ALA A 425 3.35 4.40 -17.49
N ARG A 426 4.53 3.83 -17.24
CA ARG A 426 5.64 3.86 -18.20
C ARG A 426 5.29 3.20 -19.52
N GLY A 427 4.60 2.07 -19.49
CA GLY A 427 4.15 1.36 -20.69
C GLY A 427 3.20 2.20 -21.53
N MET A 428 2.25 2.88 -20.89
CA MET A 428 1.32 3.80 -21.56
C MET A 428 2.06 4.99 -22.18
N ASP A 429 3.02 5.59 -21.46
CA ASP A 429 3.83 6.68 -21.99
C ASP A 429 4.64 6.24 -23.21
N ALA A 430 5.30 5.08 -23.14
CA ALA A 430 6.07 4.51 -24.25
C ALA A 430 5.22 4.17 -25.48
N LEU A 431 3.97 3.71 -25.28
CA LEU A 431 3.04 3.49 -26.39
C LEU A 431 2.59 4.82 -27.00
N SER A 432 2.28 5.82 -26.16
CA SER A 432 1.83 7.14 -26.63
C SER A 432 2.88 7.85 -27.49
N THR A 433 4.17 7.71 -27.16
CA THR A 433 5.26 8.31 -27.95
C THR A 433 5.49 7.58 -29.28
N ARG A 434 5.29 6.26 -29.34
CA ARG A 434 5.42 5.47 -30.57
C ARG A 434 4.28 5.68 -31.56
N PHE A 435 3.05 5.84 -31.05
CA PHE A 435 1.85 5.96 -31.88
C PHE A 435 1.38 7.40 -32.11
N SER A 436 2.04 8.39 -31.53
CA SER A 436 1.82 9.79 -31.93
C SER A 436 2.33 9.99 -33.36
N PRO A 437 1.48 10.42 -34.32
CA PRO A 437 1.92 10.72 -35.68
C PRO A 437 3.05 11.75 -35.61
N GLY A 438 4.21 11.37 -36.15
CA GLY A 438 5.39 12.22 -36.06
C GLY A 438 5.14 13.59 -36.69
N THR A 439 5.35 14.64 -35.90
CA THR A 439 6.06 15.82 -36.39
C THR A 439 7.50 15.41 -36.74
N ARG A 440 7.65 14.65 -37.83
CA ARG A 440 8.92 14.61 -38.56
C ARG A 440 8.98 15.89 -39.40
N GLY A 441 9.76 16.86 -38.93
CA GLY A 441 10.13 18.06 -39.67
C GLY A 441 9.73 19.34 -38.96
N GLY A 442 10.65 19.90 -38.18
CA GLY A 442 10.48 21.24 -37.61
C GLY A 442 11.33 21.44 -36.37
N TRP A 443 12.58 21.86 -36.58
CA TRP A 443 13.38 22.55 -35.59
C TRP A 443 12.55 23.65 -34.90
N TRP A 444 12.01 23.39 -33.72
CA TRP A 444 11.55 24.45 -32.82
C TRP A 444 11.98 24.13 -31.39
N ALA A 445 12.89 24.99 -30.96
CA ALA A 445 13.51 25.09 -29.65
C ALA A 445 12.59 24.65 -28.50
N SER A 446 13.08 23.68 -27.73
CA SER A 446 12.77 23.53 -26.32
C SER A 446 13.08 24.85 -25.59
N ARG A 447 12.07 25.69 -25.38
CA ARG A 447 12.11 26.68 -24.31
C ARG A 447 12.01 25.92 -23.00
N SER A 448 13.17 25.54 -22.48
CA SER A 448 13.39 25.36 -21.06
C SER A 448 12.84 26.58 -20.33
N TRP A 449 11.77 26.38 -19.56
CA TRP A 449 11.48 27.28 -18.45
C TRP A 449 12.52 27.00 -17.36
N SER A 450 13.73 27.52 -17.56
CA SER A 450 14.66 27.76 -16.47
C SER A 450 14.04 28.85 -15.61
N CYS A 451 13.54 28.49 -14.43
CA CYS A 451 13.22 29.44 -13.38
C CYS A 451 14.54 30.03 -12.83
N SER A 452 15.17 30.92 -13.60
CA SER A 452 16.35 31.68 -13.25
C SER A 452 15.93 33.09 -12.83
N ARG A 453 15.24 33.21 -11.68
CA ARG A 453 15.06 34.48 -10.97
C ARG A 453 14.60 34.23 -9.53
N CYS A 454 15.50 33.68 -8.71
CA CYS A 454 15.49 33.92 -7.26
C CYS A 454 16.86 33.54 -6.66
N ARG A 455 17.90 34.27 -7.05
CA ARG A 455 19.21 34.25 -6.36
C ARG A 455 19.92 35.57 -6.56
N SER A 456 19.45 36.61 -5.87
CA SER A 456 20.28 37.79 -5.57
C SER A 456 19.65 38.56 -4.41
N ARG A 457 20.23 38.39 -3.21
CA ARG A 457 20.30 39.33 -2.08
C ARG A 457 20.22 38.57 -0.76
N ARG A 458 21.40 38.20 -0.24
CA ARG A 458 21.76 38.27 1.18
C ARG A 458 23.23 37.91 1.33
N SER A 459 24.08 38.86 0.95
CA SER A 459 25.45 38.95 1.43
C SER A 459 25.79 40.43 1.57
N THR A 460 25.47 41.00 2.72
CA THR A 460 26.06 42.26 3.17
C THR A 460 26.49 42.07 4.61
N SER A 461 27.79 41.84 4.71
CA SER A 461 28.62 41.97 5.89
C SER A 461 28.30 43.25 6.66
N ARG A 462 28.04 43.11 7.96
CA ARG A 462 28.23 44.20 8.92
C ARG A 462 29.74 44.37 9.15
N ARG A 463 30.32 45.36 8.48
CA ARG A 463 31.54 46.05 8.93
C ARG A 463 31.31 47.54 8.75
N THR A 464 30.88 48.19 9.81
CA THR A 464 30.89 49.63 9.99
C THR A 464 32.28 50.03 10.48
N CYS A 465 33.10 50.59 9.58
CA CYS A 465 34.22 51.48 9.92
C CYS A 465 34.09 52.74 9.07
N THR A 466 33.67 53.82 9.74
CA THR A 466 34.13 55.21 9.61
C THR A 466 34.70 55.67 8.26
N ARG A 467 33.96 56.56 7.58
CA ARG A 467 34.49 57.50 6.58
C ARG A 467 34.71 58.86 7.25
N ALA A 468 35.93 59.36 7.20
CA ALA A 468 36.24 60.79 7.28
C ALA A 468 36.75 61.24 5.89
N PRO A 469 36.34 62.41 5.36
CA PRO A 469 36.91 62.96 4.14
C PRO A 469 38.04 63.95 4.47
N ALA A 470 39.15 63.82 3.78
CA ALA A 470 40.20 64.84 3.73
C ALA A 470 40.10 65.59 2.40
N THR A 471 40.03 66.92 2.44
CA THR A 471 40.75 67.86 1.56
C THR A 471 40.37 69.31 1.90
N SER A 472 41.31 70.10 2.41
CA SER A 472 41.91 71.27 1.75
C SER A 472 42.65 72.20 2.77
N PRO A 473 43.60 73.06 2.35
CA PRO A 473 44.82 73.31 3.13
C PRO A 473 45.11 74.79 3.55
N ARG A 474 46.14 74.92 4.40
CA ARG A 474 47.03 76.09 4.70
C ARG A 474 46.53 77.15 5.73
N PRO A 475 47.37 78.11 6.19
CA PRO A 475 48.52 77.92 7.09
C PRO A 475 48.58 78.98 8.22
N ARG A 476 49.14 78.64 9.39
CA ARG A 476 50.08 79.40 10.24
C ARG A 476 50.20 78.75 11.61
#